data_AF-A0A6L2ZZT9-F1
#
_entry.id   AF-A0A6L2ZZT9-F1
#
_cell.length_a   1.000
_cell.length_b   1.000
_cell.length_c   1.000
_cell.angle_alpha   90.00
_cell.angle_beta   90.00
_cell.angle_gamma   90.00
#
_symmetry.space_group_name_H-M   'P 1'
#
loop_
_entity.id
_entity.type
_entity.pdbx_description
1 polymer ?
#
loop_
_entity_poly.entity_id
_entity_poly.type
_entity_poly.pdbx_seq_one_letter_code
_entity_poly.pdbx_strand_id
1 'polypeptide(L)'
;MSGVSEAPAGQTDRGAASSGEAEISAHRWFNNPVFKLKDDREVLLFFFTLGANEAGKESLRTAEKLNRLCDNPKRVVIGLTTAPASQVERFIKQHHIRFTVGSGSRSATAFRVEKFPTVLRIDRRRPGSDEPSLHVVQTVAWVSLNAEAIDGLVDSTAASTDSTSLPTSGEGNPWTRRFSSLQEMDVIDLMNFIEDVESDREYQGWSRAAAVRVLSEAAPKEDFLEFAAARLAVESNARVRCNLKYYMDVVSGLRKDDEGQSVSAKAFLAFRDDPEQESWAPVRAYQAIGEQERANWRRLLDVYHGHFADDPANTLVRRMVVEDLWHRCTDDIQVRNALMEVISTDPDASIRMIAAMGLTKKCATGDIEAAEFLEAMAEIEPNLKGTRPMLEYAAGRIRTGETHADDLPVANP
;
A
#
# COMPACT_ATOMS: atom_id res chain seq x y z
N MET A 1 -51.91 -19.36 -39.46
CA MET A 1 -51.21 -20.47 -38.78
C MET A 1 -49.75 -20.03 -38.66
N SER A 2 -49.43 -19.09 -37.77
CA SER A 2 -49.28 -19.24 -36.30
C SER A 2 -48.05 -20.09 -35.94
N GLY A 3 -47.02 -19.44 -35.43
CA GLY A 3 -45.79 -20.07 -34.95
C GLY A 3 -44.65 -19.06 -34.74
N VAL A 4 -44.88 -18.08 -33.86
CA VAL A 4 -43.86 -17.16 -33.35
C VAL A 4 -43.07 -17.89 -32.25
N SER A 5 -41.74 -17.81 -32.27
CA SER A 5 -40.89 -18.19 -31.13
C SER A 5 -39.91 -17.05 -30.87
N GLU A 6 -40.26 -16.22 -29.88
CA GLU A 6 -39.39 -15.22 -29.27
C GLU A 6 -38.35 -15.92 -28.38
N ALA A 7 -37.09 -15.53 -28.50
CA ALA A 7 -36.03 -15.92 -27.57
C ALA A 7 -35.89 -14.83 -26.49
N PRO A 8 -35.74 -15.19 -25.19
CA PRO A 8 -35.66 -14.20 -24.14
C PRO A 8 -34.26 -13.58 -24.05
N ALA A 9 -34.25 -12.27 -23.81
CA ALA A 9 -33.08 -11.49 -23.45
C ALA A 9 -32.54 -11.97 -22.09
N GLY A 10 -31.34 -12.55 -22.10
CA GLY A 10 -30.59 -12.87 -20.90
C GLY A 10 -30.04 -11.60 -20.27
N GLN A 11 -30.70 -11.13 -19.22
CA GLN A 11 -30.24 -10.10 -18.31
C GLN A 11 -29.13 -10.73 -17.45
N THR A 12 -27.86 -10.49 -17.79
CA THR A 12 -26.74 -10.87 -16.92
C THR A 12 -26.65 -9.88 -15.77
N ASP A 13 -27.12 -10.31 -14.61
CA ASP A 13 -26.83 -9.68 -13.32
C ASP A 13 -25.33 -9.44 -13.19
N ARG A 14 -24.97 -8.17 -13.01
CA ARG A 14 -23.60 -7.77 -12.65
C ARG A 14 -23.34 -8.28 -11.24
N GLY A 15 -22.61 -9.39 -11.14
CA GLY A 15 -22.08 -9.89 -9.87
C GLY A 15 -21.27 -8.79 -9.17
N ALA A 16 -21.70 -8.43 -7.97
CA ALA A 16 -20.95 -7.58 -7.07
C ALA A 16 -19.57 -8.22 -6.82
N ALA A 17 -18.51 -7.46 -7.06
CA ALA A 17 -17.15 -7.85 -6.69
C ALA A 17 -17.13 -8.15 -5.19
N SER A 18 -16.83 -9.40 -4.83
CA SER A 18 -16.73 -9.84 -3.44
C SER A 18 -15.60 -9.07 -2.75
N SER A 19 -15.92 -8.44 -1.62
CA SER A 19 -14.99 -7.79 -0.71
C SER A 19 -13.76 -8.68 -0.45
N GLY A 20 -12.57 -8.18 -0.81
CA GLY A 20 -11.31 -8.92 -0.70
C GLY A 20 -11.04 -9.38 0.73
N GLU A 21 -11.05 -10.70 0.95
CA GLU A 21 -10.63 -11.32 2.19
C GLU A 21 -9.10 -11.19 2.32
N ALA A 22 -8.62 -10.61 3.43
CA ALA A 22 -7.20 -10.57 3.73
C ALA A 22 -6.73 -11.97 4.16
N GLU A 23 -6.09 -12.71 3.26
CA GLU A 23 -5.58 -14.05 3.54
C GLU A 23 -4.28 -13.99 4.36
N ILE A 24 -4.25 -14.66 5.51
CA ILE A 24 -3.03 -14.83 6.30
C ILE A 24 -2.22 -15.99 5.71
N SER A 25 -1.10 -15.68 5.07
CA SER A 25 -0.23 -16.67 4.43
C SER A 25 1.09 -16.86 5.20
N ALA A 26 1.58 -18.10 5.21
CA ALA A 26 2.90 -18.47 5.72
C ALA A 26 3.40 -19.71 4.96
N HIS A 27 4.72 -19.84 4.78
CA HIS A 27 5.31 -21.02 4.13
C HIS A 27 5.19 -22.28 4.99
N ARG A 28 5.30 -22.14 6.32
CA ARG A 28 5.16 -23.26 7.27
C ARG A 28 4.59 -22.78 8.59
N TRP A 29 3.64 -23.56 9.12
CA TRP A 29 2.95 -23.32 10.38
C TRP A 29 3.49 -24.23 11.50
N PHE A 30 3.52 -23.72 12.72
CA PHE A 30 3.93 -24.40 13.95
C PHE A 30 2.88 -24.24 15.04
N ASN A 31 2.88 -25.15 16.02
CA ASN A 31 1.97 -25.18 17.18
C ASN A 31 0.48 -25.10 16.80
N ASN A 32 0.14 -25.57 15.60
CA ASN A 32 -1.16 -25.31 14.97
C ASN A 32 -2.31 -25.84 15.85
N PRO A 33 -3.14 -25.00 16.47
CA PRO A 33 -4.44 -25.44 16.93
C PRO A 33 -5.31 -25.70 15.68
N VAL A 34 -6.38 -26.46 15.83
CA VAL A 34 -7.41 -26.58 14.79
C VAL A 34 -8.14 -25.24 14.67
N PHE A 35 -7.51 -24.26 14.01
CA PHE A 35 -8.13 -22.97 13.73
C PHE A 35 -9.04 -23.14 12.51
N LYS A 36 -10.34 -22.92 12.69
CA LYS A 36 -11.32 -22.88 11.60
C LYS A 36 -11.69 -21.41 11.40
N LEU A 37 -11.81 -20.94 10.16
CA LEU A 37 -12.24 -19.55 9.87
C LEU A 37 -13.57 -19.14 10.53
N LYS A 38 -14.36 -20.09 11.05
CA LYS A 38 -15.59 -19.86 11.83
C LYS A 38 -15.37 -19.68 13.34
N ASP A 39 -14.14 -19.47 13.78
CA ASP A 39 -13.79 -19.23 15.18
C ASP A 39 -14.36 -17.89 15.69
N ASP A 40 -15.17 -17.92 16.75
CA ASP A 40 -15.81 -16.74 17.35
C ASP A 40 -14.89 -15.98 18.34
N ARG A 41 -13.67 -16.48 18.54
CA ARG A 41 -12.66 -15.87 19.42
C ARG A 41 -12.07 -14.58 18.85
N GLU A 42 -11.61 -13.71 19.74
CA GLU A 42 -10.79 -12.53 19.39
C GLU A 42 -9.43 -13.00 18.85
N VAL A 43 -8.97 -12.43 17.74
CA VAL A 43 -7.69 -12.83 17.12
C VAL A 43 -6.65 -11.73 17.33
N LEU A 44 -5.50 -12.11 17.87
CA LEU A 44 -4.31 -11.28 18.02
C LEU A 44 -3.25 -11.71 17.00
N LEU A 45 -3.00 -10.89 15.98
CA LEU A 45 -1.93 -11.10 15.02
C LEU A 45 -0.65 -10.42 15.50
N PHE A 46 0.36 -11.22 15.81
CA PHE A 46 1.65 -10.75 16.31
C PHE A 46 2.71 -10.84 15.22
N PHE A 47 3.13 -9.70 14.69
CA PHE A 47 4.19 -9.58 13.70
C PHE A 47 5.53 -9.35 14.40
N PHE A 48 6.51 -10.21 14.16
CA PHE A 48 7.76 -10.17 14.92
C PHE A 48 9.01 -10.57 14.12
N THR A 49 10.17 -10.16 14.63
CA THR A 49 11.48 -10.49 14.05
C THR A 49 12.28 -11.36 15.00
N LEU A 50 13.10 -12.25 14.43
CA LEU A 50 14.06 -13.05 15.18
C LEU A 50 15.46 -12.48 14.96
N GLY A 51 16.14 -12.08 16.03
CA GLY A 51 17.47 -11.48 15.95
C GLY A 51 18.00 -11.05 17.30
N ALA A 52 19.31 -10.83 17.40
CA ALA A 52 19.95 -10.33 18.64
C ALA A 52 19.87 -8.81 18.80
N ASN A 53 19.29 -8.10 17.82
CA ASN A 53 19.07 -6.66 17.86
C ASN A 53 17.93 -6.28 18.82
N GLU A 54 17.76 -4.99 19.08
CA GLU A 54 16.72 -4.50 20.00
C GLU A 54 15.30 -4.92 19.57
N ALA A 55 14.99 -4.90 18.27
CA ALA A 55 13.70 -5.36 17.75
C ALA A 55 13.43 -6.85 18.05
N GLY A 56 14.46 -7.70 17.96
CA GLY A 56 14.37 -9.12 18.31
C GLY A 56 14.23 -9.37 19.81
N LYS A 57 14.94 -8.59 20.64
CA LYS A 57 14.77 -8.63 22.11
C LYS A 57 13.35 -8.21 22.52
N GLU A 58 12.82 -7.16 21.91
CA GLU A 58 11.46 -6.68 22.19
C GLU A 58 10.40 -7.64 21.66
N SER A 59 10.64 -8.26 20.51
CA SER A 59 9.82 -9.35 19.98
C SER A 59 9.75 -10.52 20.96
N LEU A 60 10.87 -10.91 21.56
CA LEU A 60 10.89 -11.97 22.58
C LEU A 60 10.06 -11.58 23.82
N ARG A 61 10.27 -10.39 24.38
CA ARG A 61 9.49 -9.91 25.54
C ARG A 61 7.99 -9.89 25.25
N THR A 62 7.62 -9.44 24.05
CA THR A 62 6.22 -9.41 23.60
C THR A 62 5.67 -10.83 23.46
N ALA A 63 6.43 -11.75 22.88
CA ALA A 63 6.04 -13.16 22.75
C ALA A 63 5.81 -13.81 24.12
N GLU A 64 6.66 -13.54 25.12
CA GLU A 64 6.49 -14.04 26.49
C GLU A 64 5.20 -13.54 27.15
N LYS A 65 4.83 -12.26 26.93
CA LYS A 65 3.55 -11.70 27.39
C LYS A 65 2.36 -12.38 26.70
N LEU A 66 2.39 -12.47 25.36
CA LEU A 66 1.33 -13.10 24.57
C LEU A 66 1.17 -14.60 24.87
N ASN A 67 2.26 -15.28 25.24
CA ASN A 67 2.23 -16.67 25.65
C ASN A 67 1.28 -16.90 26.83
N ARG A 68 1.14 -15.93 27.75
CA ARG A 68 0.21 -16.01 28.90
C ARG A 68 -1.26 -15.95 28.46
N LEU A 69 -1.54 -15.32 27.33
CA LEU A 69 -2.90 -15.21 26.78
C LEU A 69 -3.38 -16.50 26.10
N CYS A 70 -2.50 -17.47 25.84
CA CYS A 70 -2.85 -18.73 25.19
C CYS A 70 -3.82 -19.59 26.01
N ASP A 71 -3.88 -19.38 27.33
CA ASP A 71 -4.81 -20.09 28.22
C ASP A 71 -6.21 -19.47 28.21
N ASN A 72 -6.41 -18.31 27.57
CA ASN A 72 -7.70 -17.66 27.48
C ASN A 72 -8.53 -18.27 26.34
N PRO A 73 -9.65 -18.98 26.62
CA PRO A 73 -10.44 -19.65 25.59
C PRO A 73 -11.19 -18.67 24.68
N LYS A 74 -11.24 -17.37 24.99
CA LYS A 74 -11.89 -16.35 24.16
C LYS A 74 -10.94 -15.68 23.17
N ARG A 75 -9.66 -16.05 23.18
CA ARG A 75 -8.61 -15.41 22.37
C ARG A 75 -7.81 -16.44 21.60
N VAL A 76 -7.32 -16.04 20.43
CA VAL A 76 -6.33 -16.77 19.64
C VAL A 76 -5.18 -15.83 19.34
N VAL A 77 -3.97 -16.26 19.66
CA VAL A 77 -2.76 -15.55 19.25
C VAL A 77 -2.17 -16.27 18.03
N ILE A 78 -1.80 -15.49 17.01
CA ILE A 78 -1.12 -15.99 15.81
C ILE A 78 0.13 -15.13 15.59
N GLY A 79 1.30 -15.73 15.75
CA GLY A 79 2.58 -15.12 15.43
C GLY A 79 2.91 -15.26 13.96
N LEU A 80 3.37 -14.19 13.31
CA LEU A 80 3.79 -14.16 11.91
C LEU A 80 5.17 -13.52 11.78
N THR A 81 6.07 -14.20 11.08
CA THR A 81 7.44 -13.72 10.86
C THR A 81 7.96 -14.08 9.48
N THR A 82 8.84 -13.26 8.93
CA THR A 82 9.57 -13.53 7.69
C THR A 82 10.73 -14.53 7.89
N ALA A 83 11.09 -14.82 9.15
CA ALA A 83 12.19 -15.72 9.46
C ALA A 83 11.96 -17.15 8.93
N PRO A 84 13.03 -17.87 8.53
CA PRO A 84 12.92 -19.22 8.02
C PRO A 84 12.47 -20.22 9.10
N ALA A 85 11.83 -21.31 8.67
CA ALA A 85 11.26 -22.34 9.53
C ALA A 85 12.23 -22.87 10.61
N SER A 86 13.51 -23.07 10.29
CA SER A 86 14.52 -23.59 11.21
C SER A 86 14.81 -22.64 12.39
N GLN A 87 14.75 -21.33 12.18
CA GLN A 87 14.92 -20.33 13.23
C GLN A 87 13.67 -20.24 14.11
N VAL A 88 12.49 -20.28 13.47
CA VAL A 88 11.20 -20.29 14.18
C VAL A 88 11.08 -21.51 15.09
N GLU A 89 11.44 -22.69 14.60
CA GLU A 89 11.41 -23.93 15.39
C GLU A 89 12.33 -23.84 16.62
N ARG A 90 13.54 -23.28 16.45
CA ARG A 90 14.47 -23.05 17.57
C ARG A 90 13.90 -22.06 18.57
N PHE A 91 13.35 -20.94 18.10
CA PHE A 91 12.71 -19.92 18.94
C PHE A 91 11.56 -20.52 19.77
N ILE A 92 10.68 -21.31 19.14
CA ILE A 92 9.57 -21.98 19.81
C ILE A 92 10.08 -22.93 20.90
N LYS A 93 11.09 -23.76 20.59
CA LYS A 93 11.68 -24.71 21.54
C LYS A 93 12.36 -24.02 22.72
N GLN A 94 13.11 -22.96 22.45
CA GLN A 94 13.89 -22.23 23.45
C GLN A 94 13.03 -21.41 24.40
N HIS A 95 11.96 -20.78 23.89
CA HIS A 95 11.11 -19.87 24.67
C HIS A 95 9.72 -20.44 24.99
N HIS A 96 9.53 -21.74 24.75
CA HIS A 96 8.30 -22.48 25.01
C HIS A 96 7.05 -21.76 24.45
N ILE A 97 7.12 -21.30 23.21
CA ILE A 97 6.00 -20.60 22.56
C ILE A 97 4.82 -21.57 22.40
N ARG A 98 3.64 -21.16 22.87
CA ARG A 98 2.42 -21.99 22.92
C ARG A 98 1.40 -21.62 21.84
N PHE A 99 1.45 -20.40 21.31
CA PHE A 99 0.56 -19.95 20.25
C PHE A 99 1.02 -20.42 18.86
N THR A 100 0.10 -20.33 17.89
CA THR A 100 0.32 -20.63 16.47
C THR A 100 1.38 -19.72 15.88
N VAL A 101 2.35 -20.26 15.14
CA VAL A 101 3.37 -19.42 14.47
C VAL A 101 3.49 -19.76 13.00
N GLY A 102 3.38 -18.76 12.13
CA GLY A 102 3.65 -18.84 10.69
C GLY A 102 5.03 -18.29 10.33
N SER A 103 5.87 -19.12 9.70
CA SER A 103 7.21 -18.76 9.22
C SER A 103 7.21 -18.41 7.73
N GLY A 104 8.16 -17.57 7.29
CA GLY A 104 8.24 -17.08 5.92
C GLY A 104 6.99 -16.32 5.48
N SER A 105 6.28 -15.70 6.42
CA SER A 105 5.04 -14.98 6.15
C SER A 105 5.29 -13.66 5.44
N ARG A 106 4.52 -13.36 4.40
CA ARG A 106 4.47 -12.04 3.73
C ARG A 106 3.32 -11.16 4.26
N SER A 107 2.61 -11.64 5.27
CA SER A 107 1.41 -10.97 5.79
C SER A 107 1.72 -9.59 6.36
N ALA A 108 2.92 -9.34 6.88
CA ALA A 108 3.31 -8.01 7.37
C ALA A 108 3.10 -6.92 6.29
N THR A 109 3.45 -7.21 5.03
CA THR A 109 3.22 -6.30 3.90
C THR A 109 1.73 -6.14 3.60
N ALA A 110 0.97 -7.24 3.60
CA ALA A 110 -0.47 -7.21 3.35
C ALA A 110 -1.23 -6.37 4.40
N PHE A 111 -0.79 -6.44 5.66
CA PHE A 111 -1.34 -5.66 6.78
C PHE A 111 -0.64 -4.31 7.01
N ARG A 112 0.25 -3.87 6.09
CA ARG A 112 0.98 -2.59 6.17
C ARG A 112 1.71 -2.38 7.51
N VAL A 113 2.32 -3.45 8.03
CA VAL A 113 3.12 -3.40 9.26
C VAL A 113 4.51 -2.89 8.94
N GLU A 114 4.85 -1.71 9.46
CA GLU A 114 6.13 -1.03 9.19
C GLU A 114 7.18 -1.26 10.28
N LYS A 115 6.76 -1.66 11.49
CA LYS A 115 7.63 -1.81 12.66
C LYS A 115 7.45 -3.18 13.32
N PHE A 116 8.54 -3.68 13.91
CA PHE A 116 8.54 -4.95 14.63
C PHE A 116 9.11 -4.76 16.05
N PRO A 117 8.50 -5.39 17.07
CA PRO A 117 7.23 -6.14 17.00
C PRO A 117 6.01 -5.22 16.81
N THR A 118 4.93 -5.77 16.21
CA THR A 118 3.60 -5.14 16.16
C THR A 118 2.54 -6.18 16.48
N VAL A 119 1.55 -5.82 17.30
CA VAL A 119 0.37 -6.65 17.57
C VAL A 119 -0.86 -5.95 17.02
N LEU A 120 -1.59 -6.64 16.14
CA LEU A 120 -2.89 -6.21 15.64
C LEU A 120 -3.98 -7.04 16.33
N ARG A 121 -5.03 -6.35 16.76
CA ARG A 121 -6.24 -6.97 17.32
C ARG A 121 -7.34 -7.00 16.28
N ILE A 122 -8.00 -8.15 16.13
CA ILE A 122 -9.15 -8.35 15.26
C ILE A 122 -10.35 -8.72 16.12
N ASP A 123 -11.25 -7.74 16.29
CA ASP A 123 -12.51 -7.92 17.02
C ASP A 123 -13.58 -8.49 16.08
N ARG A 124 -14.14 -9.66 16.41
CA ARG A 124 -15.38 -10.14 15.78
C ARG A 124 -16.57 -9.58 16.56
N ARG A 125 -17.38 -8.71 15.93
CA ARG A 125 -18.59 -8.12 16.53
C ARG A 125 -19.56 -9.21 17.04
N ARG A 126 -20.25 -8.92 18.14
CA ARG A 126 -21.29 -9.79 18.73
C ARG A 126 -22.48 -9.98 17.77
N PRO A 127 -23.07 -11.19 17.70
CA PRO A 127 -24.32 -11.43 16.98
C PRO A 127 -25.51 -10.78 17.72
N GLY A 128 -26.32 -10.01 16.98
CA GLY A 128 -27.50 -9.28 17.50
C GLY A 128 -28.06 -8.17 16.59
N SER A 129 -27.66 -8.08 15.32
CA SER A 129 -28.29 -7.19 14.32
C SER A 129 -29.24 -8.02 13.44
N ASP A 130 -30.55 -7.71 13.50
CA ASP A 130 -31.66 -8.53 12.99
C ASP A 130 -31.90 -8.50 11.46
N GLU A 131 -30.87 -8.32 10.64
CA GLU A 131 -30.98 -8.55 9.19
C GLU A 131 -29.88 -9.51 8.72
N PRO A 132 -30.22 -10.64 8.06
CA PRO A 132 -29.24 -11.45 7.35
C PRO A 132 -28.91 -10.76 6.03
N SER A 133 -28.24 -9.62 6.13
CA SER A 133 -27.47 -9.10 5.01
C SER A 133 -26.09 -9.73 5.09
N LEU A 134 -25.65 -10.34 3.99
CA LEU A 134 -24.28 -10.79 3.80
C LEU A 134 -23.38 -9.56 3.58
N HIS A 135 -23.45 -8.59 4.48
CA HIS A 135 -22.53 -7.49 4.61
C HIS A 135 -21.54 -7.89 5.69
N VAL A 136 -20.51 -8.65 5.28
CA VAL A 136 -19.25 -8.66 6.03
C VAL A 136 -18.59 -7.30 5.80
N VAL A 137 -19.20 -6.25 6.37
CA VAL A 137 -18.43 -5.11 6.86
C VAL A 137 -17.80 -5.61 8.15
N GLN A 138 -16.78 -6.46 8.02
CA GLN A 138 -15.79 -6.58 9.07
C GLN A 138 -15.09 -5.23 9.11
N THR A 139 -15.62 -4.32 9.93
CA THR A 139 -14.84 -3.20 10.45
C THR A 139 -13.76 -3.83 11.32
N VAL A 140 -12.68 -4.32 10.70
CA VAL A 140 -11.48 -4.70 11.45
C VAL A 140 -10.86 -3.38 11.89
N ALA A 141 -11.17 -2.95 13.11
CA ALA A 141 -10.49 -1.84 13.73
C ALA A 141 -9.07 -2.31 14.06
N TRP A 142 -8.11 -1.97 13.19
CA TRP A 142 -6.70 -2.25 13.42
C TRP A 142 -6.21 -1.32 14.54
N VAL A 143 -6.14 -1.84 15.77
CA VAL A 143 -5.47 -1.12 16.86
C VAL A 143 -4.07 -1.71 17.02
N SER A 144 -3.06 -0.90 16.72
CA SER A 144 -1.69 -1.22 17.11
C SER A 144 -1.58 -1.09 18.62
N LEU A 145 -1.26 -2.19 19.30
CA LEU A 145 -1.12 -2.20 20.75
C LEU A 145 0.32 -1.85 21.14
N ASN A 146 0.48 -0.87 22.03
CA ASN A 146 1.76 -0.60 22.70
C ASN A 146 1.96 -1.57 23.89
N ALA A 147 3.13 -1.52 24.52
CA ALA A 147 3.48 -2.41 25.63
C ALA A 147 2.48 -2.33 26.81
N GLU A 148 1.99 -1.13 27.14
CA GLU A 148 1.01 -0.90 28.21
C GLU A 148 -0.36 -1.51 27.88
N ALA A 149 -0.82 -1.42 26.64
CA ALA A 149 -2.07 -2.02 26.19
C ALA A 149 -2.00 -3.56 26.20
N ILE A 150 -0.84 -4.13 25.90
CA ILE A 150 -0.60 -5.57 26.03
C ILE A 150 -0.64 -5.99 27.50
N ASP A 151 -0.05 -5.21 28.40
CA ASP A 151 -0.10 -5.49 29.84
C ASP A 151 -1.54 -5.43 30.38
N GLY A 152 -2.34 -4.43 29.96
CA GLY A 152 -3.77 -4.37 30.30
C GLY A 152 -4.59 -5.57 29.78
N LEU A 153 -4.24 -6.14 28.62
CA LEU A 153 -4.86 -7.37 28.11
C LEU A 153 -4.52 -8.60 28.95
N VAL A 154 -3.32 -8.65 29.52
CA VAL A 154 -2.87 -9.74 30.41
C VAL A 154 -3.52 -9.59 31.79
N ASP A 155 -3.60 -8.39 32.32
CA ASP A 155 -4.13 -8.12 33.66
C ASP A 155 -5.66 -8.28 33.73
N SER A 156 -6.38 -7.94 32.67
CA SER A 156 -7.83 -8.18 32.56
C SER A 156 -8.23 -9.66 32.58
N THR A 157 -7.30 -10.58 32.35
CA THR A 157 -7.52 -12.03 32.48
C THR A 157 -7.51 -12.52 33.93
N ALA A 158 -6.95 -11.74 34.87
CA ALA A 158 -6.83 -12.10 36.28
C ALA A 158 -7.99 -11.55 37.15
N ALA A 159 -8.76 -10.58 36.66
CA ALA A 159 -9.85 -9.95 37.38
C ALA A 159 -11.20 -10.17 36.66
N SER A 160 -11.93 -11.20 37.10
CA SER A 160 -13.32 -11.45 36.72
C SER A 160 -14.20 -11.26 37.95
N THR A 161 -14.66 -10.03 38.17
CA THR A 161 -15.99 -9.61 38.66
C THR A 161 -15.90 -8.18 39.19
N ASP A 162 -16.05 -7.17 38.33
CA ASP A 162 -16.95 -6.05 38.59
C ASP A 162 -17.01 -5.09 37.40
N SER A 163 -18.22 -4.61 37.14
CA SER A 163 -18.55 -3.74 36.02
C SER A 163 -18.10 -2.31 36.29
N THR A 164 -16.98 -1.92 35.68
CA THR A 164 -16.66 -0.50 35.45
C THR A 164 -16.81 -0.21 33.96
N SER A 165 -17.77 0.65 33.64
CA SER A 165 -18.02 1.15 32.29
C SER A 165 -16.77 1.85 31.74
N LEU A 166 -16.15 1.24 30.74
CA LEU A 166 -15.16 1.88 29.86
C LEU A 166 -15.87 2.69 28.77
N PRO A 167 -15.25 3.78 28.28
CA PRO A 167 -15.85 4.70 27.33
C PRO A 167 -16.15 4.01 26.00
N THR A 168 -17.31 4.33 25.43
CA THR A 168 -17.78 3.86 24.12
C THR A 168 -16.79 4.26 23.01
N SER A 169 -16.01 3.30 22.52
CA SER A 169 -15.05 3.49 21.43
C SER A 169 -15.75 3.56 20.07
N GLY A 170 -16.24 4.75 19.73
CA GLY A 170 -16.67 5.16 18.39
C GLY A 170 -15.54 5.81 17.59
N GLU A 171 -14.30 5.35 17.75
CA GLU A 171 -13.14 6.03 17.17
C GLU A 171 -12.80 5.45 15.80
N GLY A 172 -13.26 6.13 14.74
CA GLY A 172 -12.91 5.82 13.35
C GLY A 172 -11.40 5.84 13.09
N ASN A 173 -10.98 5.26 11.97
CA ASN A 173 -9.58 5.21 11.52
C ASN A 173 -8.90 6.57 11.73
N PRO A 174 -7.71 6.64 12.37
CA PRO A 174 -6.99 7.89 12.62
C PRO A 174 -6.83 8.77 11.36
N TRP A 175 -6.66 8.17 10.19
CA TRP A 175 -6.59 8.90 8.92
C TRP A 175 -7.92 9.51 8.49
N THR A 176 -9.03 8.80 8.70
CA THR A 176 -10.36 9.31 8.39
C THR A 176 -10.72 10.45 9.33
N ARG A 177 -10.41 10.33 10.63
CA ARG A 177 -10.57 11.42 11.60
C ARG A 177 -9.71 12.65 11.28
N ARG A 178 -8.45 12.44 10.87
CA ARG A 178 -7.54 13.52 10.49
C ARG A 178 -7.93 14.21 9.19
N PHE A 179 -8.47 13.47 8.22
CA PHE A 179 -9.01 14.06 7.01
C PHE A 179 -10.30 14.84 7.32
N SER A 180 -11.19 14.31 8.16
CA SER A 180 -12.37 15.04 8.65
C SER A 180 -12.00 16.31 9.40
N SER A 181 -10.94 16.31 10.22
CA SER A 181 -10.50 17.54 10.90
C SER A 181 -9.97 18.60 9.93
N LEU A 182 -9.37 18.22 8.79
CA LEU A 182 -9.02 19.18 7.74
C LEU A 182 -10.26 19.78 7.08
N GLN A 183 -11.34 19.02 6.94
CA GLN A 183 -12.61 19.50 6.38
C GLN A 183 -13.36 20.46 7.32
N GLU A 184 -13.03 20.45 8.62
CA GLU A 184 -13.60 21.35 9.62
C GLU A 184 -12.83 22.68 9.73
N MET A 185 -11.63 22.77 9.16
CA MET A 185 -10.86 24.01 9.09
C MET A 185 -11.51 24.99 8.11
N ASP A 186 -11.47 26.28 8.43
CA ASP A 186 -11.84 27.29 7.46
C ASP A 186 -10.75 27.48 6.39
N VAL A 187 -11.09 28.22 5.32
CA VAL A 187 -10.20 28.42 4.18
C VAL A 187 -8.90 29.12 4.57
N ILE A 188 -8.96 30.06 5.51
CA ILE A 188 -7.78 30.84 5.94
C ILE A 188 -6.85 29.94 6.77
N ASP A 189 -7.41 29.15 7.68
CA ASP A 189 -6.66 28.18 8.49
C ASP A 189 -6.00 27.10 7.61
N LEU A 190 -6.68 26.64 6.55
CA LEU A 190 -6.10 25.71 5.59
C LEU A 190 -4.93 26.33 4.80
N MET A 191 -5.05 27.59 4.37
CA MET A 191 -3.97 28.30 3.69
C MET A 191 -2.75 28.46 4.61
N ASN A 192 -2.95 28.95 5.83
CA ASN A 192 -1.89 29.10 6.84
C ASN A 192 -1.24 27.75 7.16
N PHE A 193 -2.03 26.69 7.31
CA PHE A 193 -1.50 25.33 7.54
C PHE A 193 -0.61 24.84 6.39
N ILE A 194 -0.98 25.13 5.15
CA ILE A 194 -0.15 24.78 3.98
C ILE A 194 1.11 25.64 3.93
N GLU A 195 1.06 26.91 4.33
CA GLU A 195 2.20 27.84 4.27
C GLU A 195 3.22 27.66 5.40
N ASP A 196 2.75 27.59 6.64
CA ASP A 196 3.56 27.71 7.86
C ASP A 196 4.24 26.40 8.27
N VAL A 197 3.74 25.26 7.79
CA VAL A 197 4.25 23.95 8.21
C VAL A 197 5.43 23.56 7.32
N GLU A 198 6.65 23.77 7.84
CA GLU A 198 7.89 23.37 7.15
C GLU A 198 7.99 21.84 6.96
N SER A 199 7.36 21.05 7.83
CA SER A 199 7.35 19.59 7.75
C SER A 199 6.05 18.96 8.28
N ASP A 200 5.49 18.00 7.53
CA ASP A 200 4.32 17.18 7.95
C ASP A 200 4.57 16.46 9.31
N ARG A 201 5.84 16.30 9.73
CA ARG A 201 6.21 15.73 11.03
C ARG A 201 5.81 16.58 12.24
N GLU A 202 5.73 17.90 12.09
CA GLU A 202 5.48 18.81 13.21
C GLU A 202 4.00 18.82 13.63
N TYR A 203 3.10 18.40 12.74
CA TYR A 203 1.65 18.54 12.93
C TYR A 203 0.89 17.22 13.12
N GLN A 204 1.38 16.36 14.02
CA GLN A 204 0.63 15.21 14.56
C GLN A 204 -0.01 14.27 13.50
N GLY A 205 0.57 14.23 12.30
CA GLY A 205 0.12 13.39 11.19
C GLY A 205 -0.99 13.98 10.31
N TRP A 206 -1.21 15.30 10.33
CA TRP A 206 -1.88 16.01 9.24
C TRP A 206 -0.92 16.15 8.04
N SER A 207 -1.46 16.02 6.82
CA SER A 207 -0.66 16.09 5.59
C SER A 207 -1.00 17.37 4.83
N ARG A 208 0.02 18.22 4.58
CA ARG A 208 -0.14 19.44 3.75
C ARG A 208 -0.65 19.11 2.36
N ALA A 209 -0.19 18.00 1.78
CA ALA A 209 -0.67 17.53 0.49
C ALA A 209 -2.18 17.20 0.51
N ALA A 210 -2.70 16.62 1.60
CA ALA A 210 -4.13 16.39 1.75
C ALA A 210 -4.91 17.70 1.97
N ALA A 211 -4.34 18.66 2.71
CA ALA A 211 -4.94 19.98 2.90
C ALA A 211 -5.12 20.74 1.59
N VAL A 212 -4.17 20.64 0.65
CA VAL A 212 -4.31 21.24 -0.70
C VAL A 212 -5.58 20.77 -1.41
N ARG A 213 -5.90 19.48 -1.31
CA ARG A 213 -7.14 18.93 -1.85
C ARG A 213 -8.36 19.59 -1.21
N VAL A 214 -8.41 19.59 0.12
CA VAL A 214 -9.55 20.15 0.86
C VAL A 214 -9.70 21.64 0.53
N LEU A 215 -8.60 22.39 0.47
CA LEU A 215 -8.60 23.78 0.07
C LEU A 215 -9.16 23.97 -1.35
N SER A 216 -8.77 23.14 -2.31
CA SER A 216 -9.29 23.21 -3.69
C SER A 216 -10.79 22.90 -3.81
N GLU A 217 -11.34 22.13 -2.87
CA GLU A 217 -12.76 21.76 -2.81
C GLU A 217 -13.58 22.83 -2.05
N ALA A 218 -12.96 23.58 -1.13
CA ALA A 218 -13.64 24.52 -0.22
C ALA A 218 -13.52 26.00 -0.60
N ALA A 219 -12.39 26.43 -1.16
CA ALA A 219 -12.13 27.82 -1.49
C ALA A 219 -12.82 28.25 -2.81
N PRO A 220 -13.15 29.55 -2.97
CA PRO A 220 -13.50 30.10 -4.28
C PRO A 220 -12.42 29.78 -5.31
N LYS A 221 -12.84 29.53 -6.55
CA LYS A 221 -11.94 29.12 -7.64
C LYS A 221 -10.77 30.09 -7.80
N GLU A 222 -11.08 31.38 -7.86
CA GLU A 222 -10.10 32.45 -8.08
C GLU A 222 -9.08 32.50 -6.94
N ASP A 223 -9.56 32.44 -5.69
CA ASP A 223 -8.72 32.47 -4.48
C ASP A 223 -7.77 31.26 -4.42
N PHE A 224 -8.27 30.06 -4.72
CA PHE A 224 -7.44 28.86 -4.76
C PHE A 224 -6.35 28.95 -5.85
N LEU A 225 -6.71 29.43 -7.05
CA LEU A 225 -5.75 29.55 -8.15
C LEU A 225 -4.66 30.58 -7.84
N GLU A 226 -5.00 31.72 -7.25
CA GLU A 226 -4.05 32.73 -6.80
C GLU A 226 -3.10 32.16 -5.72
N PHE A 227 -3.68 31.55 -4.68
CA PHE A 227 -2.91 30.91 -3.61
C PHE A 227 -1.96 29.83 -4.15
N ALA A 228 -2.47 28.92 -4.97
CA ALA A 228 -1.68 27.80 -5.45
C ALA A 228 -0.56 28.23 -6.40
N ALA A 229 -0.79 29.26 -7.24
CA ALA A 229 0.25 29.84 -8.08
C ALA A 229 1.36 30.50 -7.25
N ALA A 230 1.00 31.28 -6.23
CA ALA A 230 1.96 31.90 -5.32
C ALA A 230 2.77 30.84 -4.54
N ARG A 231 2.08 29.81 -4.03
CA ARG A 231 2.72 28.76 -3.24
C ARG A 231 3.63 27.86 -4.09
N LEU A 232 3.23 27.51 -5.32
CA LEU A 232 4.07 26.72 -6.23
C LEU A 232 5.43 27.38 -6.53
N ALA A 233 5.52 28.70 -6.50
CA ALA A 233 6.77 29.40 -6.76
C ALA A 233 7.84 29.18 -5.67
N VAL A 234 7.42 28.86 -4.45
CA VAL A 234 8.30 28.75 -3.27
C VAL A 234 8.24 27.38 -2.59
N GLU A 235 7.28 26.53 -2.92
CA GLU A 235 7.11 25.22 -2.29
C GLU A 235 8.28 24.29 -2.63
N SER A 236 8.95 23.78 -1.60
CA SER A 236 10.05 22.81 -1.74
C SER A 236 9.59 21.36 -1.65
N ASN A 237 8.48 21.07 -0.96
CA ASN A 237 7.99 19.70 -0.80
C ASN A 237 7.36 19.22 -2.12
N ALA A 238 8.01 18.25 -2.77
CA ALA A 238 7.58 17.77 -4.07
C ALA A 238 6.12 17.28 -4.09
N ARG A 239 5.65 16.61 -3.02
CA ARG A 239 4.27 16.10 -2.95
C ARG A 239 3.23 17.23 -2.83
N VAL A 240 3.55 18.27 -2.06
CA VAL A 240 2.69 19.47 -1.97
C VAL A 240 2.67 20.19 -3.31
N ARG A 241 3.83 20.37 -3.97
CA ARG A 241 3.92 20.93 -5.34
C ARG A 241 3.04 20.16 -6.32
N CYS A 242 3.16 18.83 -6.34
CA CYS A 242 2.40 17.95 -7.22
C CYS A 242 0.90 18.15 -7.04
N ASN A 243 0.44 18.17 -5.78
CA ASN A 243 -0.98 18.37 -5.49
C ASN A 243 -1.44 19.77 -5.84
N LEU A 244 -0.66 20.81 -5.57
CA LEU A 244 -0.99 22.19 -5.97
C LEU A 244 -1.18 22.28 -7.48
N LYS A 245 -0.22 21.76 -8.27
CA LYS A 245 -0.30 21.76 -9.73
C LYS A 245 -1.49 20.94 -10.24
N TYR A 246 -1.70 19.73 -9.71
CA TYR A 246 -2.84 18.88 -10.08
C TYR A 246 -4.18 19.57 -9.82
N TYR A 247 -4.39 20.10 -8.62
CA TYR A 247 -5.66 20.74 -8.28
C TYR A 247 -5.83 22.08 -9.00
N MET A 248 -4.75 22.81 -9.30
CA MET A 248 -4.81 23.98 -10.19
C MET A 248 -5.28 23.61 -11.59
N ASP A 249 -4.74 22.54 -12.19
CA ASP A 249 -5.14 22.06 -13.51
C ASP A 249 -6.64 21.66 -13.51
N VAL A 250 -7.07 20.90 -12.50
CA VAL A 250 -8.46 20.46 -12.33
C VAL A 250 -9.42 21.65 -12.19
N VAL A 251 -9.09 22.62 -11.32
CA VAL A 251 -9.91 23.81 -11.09
C VAL A 251 -9.93 24.74 -12.32
N SER A 252 -8.85 24.72 -13.11
CA SER A 252 -8.75 25.44 -14.40
C SER A 252 -9.57 24.79 -15.52
N GLY A 253 -10.13 23.60 -15.30
CA GLY A 253 -11.00 22.92 -16.24
C GLY A 253 -10.28 21.95 -17.19
N LEU A 254 -9.01 21.62 -16.91
CA LEU A 254 -8.36 20.50 -17.59
C LEU A 254 -9.10 19.19 -17.22
N ARG A 255 -9.38 18.37 -18.23
CA ARG A 255 -10.09 17.11 -18.03
C ARG A 255 -9.23 16.18 -17.18
N LYS A 256 -9.90 15.49 -16.24
CA LYS A 256 -9.33 14.36 -15.52
C LYS A 256 -9.25 13.18 -16.49
N ASP A 257 -8.12 12.96 -17.15
CA ASP A 257 -7.88 11.74 -17.95
C ASP A 257 -7.60 10.51 -17.05
N ASP A 258 -7.99 10.57 -15.77
CA ASP A 258 -7.48 9.74 -14.68
C ASP A 258 -8.54 8.84 -14.01
N GLU A 259 -9.75 8.71 -14.58
CA GLU A 259 -10.83 7.92 -13.96
C GLU A 259 -10.72 6.42 -14.25
N GLY A 260 -9.85 6.00 -15.18
CA GLY A 260 -9.61 4.60 -15.49
C GLY A 260 -8.34 4.05 -14.84
N GLN A 261 -8.41 2.84 -14.29
CA GLN A 261 -7.20 2.03 -14.05
C GLN A 261 -6.43 1.88 -15.37
N SER A 262 -5.09 1.97 -15.30
CA SER A 262 -4.20 1.76 -16.44
C SER A 262 -4.34 0.35 -17.02
N VAL A 263 -3.90 0.17 -18.27
CA VAL A 263 -3.95 -1.15 -18.93
C VAL A 263 -3.10 -2.15 -18.15
N SER A 264 -1.91 -1.74 -17.69
CA SER A 264 -1.04 -2.61 -16.90
C SER A 264 -1.65 -3.00 -15.54
N ALA A 265 -2.37 -2.09 -14.86
CA ALA A 265 -3.03 -2.40 -13.59
C ALA A 265 -4.18 -3.40 -13.79
N LYS A 266 -5.00 -3.20 -14.83
CA LYS A 266 -6.07 -4.14 -15.21
C LYS A 266 -5.50 -5.50 -15.61
N ALA A 267 -4.45 -5.53 -16.42
CA ALA A 267 -3.79 -6.76 -16.85
C ALA A 267 -3.20 -7.53 -15.66
N PHE A 268 -2.58 -6.84 -14.70
CA PHE A 268 -2.07 -7.45 -13.48
C PHE A 268 -3.19 -8.12 -12.66
N LEU A 269 -4.31 -7.43 -12.45
CA LEU A 269 -5.46 -7.99 -11.74
C LEU A 269 -6.05 -9.21 -12.48
N ALA A 270 -6.23 -9.10 -13.79
CA ALA A 270 -6.77 -10.20 -14.61
C ALA A 270 -5.84 -11.43 -14.61
N PHE A 271 -4.53 -11.24 -14.69
CA PHE A 271 -3.56 -12.34 -14.59
C PHE A 271 -3.57 -12.98 -13.20
N ARG A 272 -3.68 -12.18 -12.14
CA ARG A 272 -3.76 -12.70 -10.75
C ARG A 272 -5.00 -13.56 -10.56
N ASP A 273 -6.12 -13.15 -11.14
CA ASP A 273 -7.40 -13.83 -10.96
C ASP A 273 -7.48 -15.15 -11.75
N ASP A 274 -6.85 -15.25 -12.93
CA ASP A 274 -6.74 -16.49 -13.71
C ASP A 274 -5.41 -16.59 -14.49
N PRO A 275 -4.32 -17.02 -13.83
CA PRO A 275 -2.98 -17.02 -14.41
C PRO A 275 -2.75 -18.12 -15.46
N GLU A 276 -3.65 -19.09 -15.57
CA GLU A 276 -3.50 -20.26 -16.46
C GLU A 276 -4.08 -20.04 -17.86
N GLN A 277 -4.83 -18.95 -18.09
CA GLN A 277 -5.37 -18.65 -19.43
C GLN A 277 -4.27 -18.62 -20.49
N GLU A 278 -4.58 -19.10 -21.69
CA GLU A 278 -3.63 -19.20 -22.79
C GLU A 278 -3.07 -17.83 -23.20
N SER A 279 -3.88 -16.77 -23.11
CA SER A 279 -3.48 -15.38 -23.34
C SER A 279 -2.32 -14.91 -22.46
N TRP A 280 -2.11 -15.53 -21.29
CA TRP A 280 -1.01 -15.21 -20.37
C TRP A 280 0.25 -16.05 -20.58
N ALA A 281 0.30 -16.88 -21.64
CA ALA A 281 1.50 -17.63 -21.98
C ALA A 281 2.78 -16.76 -22.07
N PRO A 282 2.76 -15.53 -22.63
CA PRO A 282 3.94 -14.65 -22.62
C PRO A 282 4.42 -14.28 -21.21
N VAL A 283 3.48 -14.01 -20.29
CA VAL A 283 3.79 -13.67 -18.89
C VAL A 283 4.43 -14.87 -18.18
N ARG A 284 3.86 -16.07 -18.35
CA ARG A 284 4.44 -17.30 -17.79
C ARG A 284 5.81 -17.61 -18.39
N ALA A 285 5.98 -17.40 -19.69
CA ALA A 285 7.28 -17.56 -20.36
C ALA A 285 8.33 -16.60 -19.79
N TYR A 286 7.96 -15.34 -19.54
CA TYR A 286 8.82 -14.37 -18.86
C TYR A 286 9.15 -14.81 -17.42
N GLN A 287 8.17 -15.26 -16.63
CA GLN A 287 8.40 -15.73 -15.25
C GLN A 287 9.31 -16.96 -15.17
N ALA A 288 9.33 -17.78 -16.22
CA ALA A 288 10.16 -18.98 -16.31
C ALA A 288 11.63 -18.69 -16.64
N ILE A 289 11.98 -17.47 -17.07
CA ILE A 289 13.38 -17.15 -17.35
C ILE A 289 14.23 -17.19 -16.07
N GLY A 290 15.47 -17.64 -16.22
CA GLY A 290 16.38 -17.84 -15.09
C GLY A 290 16.70 -16.55 -14.34
N GLU A 291 17.08 -16.67 -13.06
CA GLU A 291 17.45 -15.53 -12.22
C GLU A 291 18.62 -14.72 -12.83
N GLN A 292 19.59 -15.40 -13.43
CA GLN A 292 20.73 -14.74 -14.10
C GLN A 292 20.29 -13.89 -15.29
N GLU A 293 19.27 -14.32 -16.04
CA GLU A 293 18.71 -13.53 -17.14
C GLU A 293 17.94 -12.32 -16.61
N ARG A 294 17.18 -12.47 -15.52
CA ARG A 294 16.48 -11.36 -14.85
C ARG A 294 17.40 -10.38 -14.12
N ALA A 295 18.66 -10.74 -13.90
CA ALA A 295 19.67 -9.82 -13.38
C ALA A 295 20.43 -9.06 -14.50
N ASN A 296 20.23 -9.43 -15.77
CA ASN A 296 20.91 -8.82 -16.91
C ASN A 296 20.06 -7.71 -17.54
N TRP A 297 20.44 -6.45 -17.30
CA TRP A 297 19.68 -5.28 -17.75
C TRP A 297 19.48 -5.24 -19.27
N ARG A 298 20.46 -5.68 -20.07
CA ARG A 298 20.36 -5.68 -21.54
C ARG A 298 19.35 -6.69 -22.01
N ARG A 299 19.37 -7.89 -21.42
CA ARG A 299 18.39 -8.94 -21.71
C ARG A 299 16.98 -8.48 -21.35
N LEU A 300 16.82 -7.81 -20.22
CA LEU A 300 15.55 -7.22 -19.82
C LEU A 300 15.06 -6.17 -20.82
N LEU A 301 15.93 -5.26 -21.26
CA LEU A 301 15.57 -4.25 -22.24
C LEU A 301 15.18 -4.86 -23.60
N ASP A 302 15.87 -5.92 -24.05
CA ASP A 302 15.49 -6.68 -25.25
C ASP A 302 14.08 -7.31 -25.10
N VAL A 303 13.77 -7.85 -23.92
CA VAL A 303 12.42 -8.38 -23.62
C VAL A 303 11.40 -7.27 -23.65
N TYR A 304 11.66 -6.12 -23.02
CA TYR A 304 10.78 -4.96 -23.04
C TYR A 304 10.43 -4.53 -24.47
N HIS A 305 11.42 -4.36 -25.34
CA HIS A 305 11.19 -4.00 -26.74
C HIS A 305 10.45 -5.09 -27.53
N GLY A 306 10.72 -6.36 -27.25
CA GLY A 306 10.02 -7.48 -27.87
C GLY A 306 8.53 -7.57 -27.52
N HIS A 307 8.09 -6.87 -26.46
CA HIS A 307 6.71 -6.89 -25.97
C HIS A 307 6.06 -5.51 -26.09
N PHE A 308 6.39 -4.70 -27.12
CA PHE A 308 5.80 -3.36 -27.29
C PHE A 308 4.40 -3.34 -27.93
N ALA A 309 3.83 -4.50 -28.27
CA ALA A 309 2.47 -4.55 -28.80
C ALA A 309 1.42 -4.18 -27.73
N ASP A 310 0.29 -3.64 -28.21
CA ASP A 310 -0.82 -3.17 -27.39
C ASP A 310 -1.79 -4.31 -27.04
N ASP A 311 -1.30 -5.30 -26.29
CA ASP A 311 -2.12 -6.32 -25.67
C ASP A 311 -1.81 -6.44 -24.16
N PRO A 312 -2.76 -6.97 -23.36
CA PRO A 312 -2.61 -7.01 -21.90
C PRO A 312 -1.42 -7.86 -21.42
N ALA A 313 -1.11 -8.97 -22.10
CA ALA A 313 -0.01 -9.84 -21.70
C ALA A 313 1.33 -9.15 -21.92
N ASN A 314 1.52 -8.55 -23.09
CA ASN A 314 2.72 -7.78 -23.41
C ASN A 314 2.89 -6.57 -22.48
N THR A 315 1.81 -5.85 -22.18
CA THR A 315 1.83 -4.74 -21.21
C THR A 315 2.25 -5.22 -19.81
N LEU A 316 1.76 -6.37 -19.36
CA LEU A 316 2.15 -6.94 -18.08
C LEU A 316 3.62 -7.40 -18.08
N VAL A 317 4.11 -8.00 -19.17
CA VAL A 317 5.53 -8.34 -19.31
C VAL A 317 6.40 -7.08 -19.23
N ARG A 318 6.07 -6.00 -19.94
CA ARG A 318 6.80 -4.73 -19.85
C ARG A 318 6.83 -4.20 -18.42
N ARG A 319 5.70 -4.22 -17.72
CA ARG A 319 5.63 -3.84 -16.29
C ARG A 319 6.59 -4.67 -15.43
N MET A 320 6.56 -5.99 -15.56
CA MET A 320 7.42 -6.90 -14.79
C MET A 320 8.91 -6.70 -15.10
N VAL A 321 9.24 -6.43 -16.36
CA VAL A 321 10.62 -6.09 -16.78
C VAL A 321 11.10 -4.83 -16.08
N VAL A 322 10.27 -3.79 -16.03
CA VAL A 322 10.63 -2.53 -15.35
C VAL A 322 10.84 -2.76 -13.86
N GLU A 323 9.99 -3.56 -13.20
CA GLU A 323 10.20 -3.94 -11.79
C GLU A 323 11.53 -4.70 -11.59
N ASP A 324 11.84 -5.67 -12.44
CA ASP A 324 13.08 -6.44 -12.35
C ASP A 324 14.33 -5.58 -12.65
N LEU A 325 14.25 -4.62 -13.56
CA LEU A 325 15.34 -3.69 -13.87
C LEU A 325 15.88 -3.00 -12.61
N TRP A 326 15.02 -2.45 -11.76
CA TRP A 326 15.50 -1.74 -10.57
C TRP A 326 15.63 -2.64 -9.33
N HIS A 327 14.97 -3.79 -9.28
CA HIS A 327 15.09 -4.72 -8.14
C HIS A 327 16.26 -5.70 -8.24
N ARG A 328 16.66 -6.11 -9.46
CA ARG A 328 17.58 -7.24 -9.66
C ARG A 328 18.88 -6.88 -10.33
N CYS A 329 18.90 -5.85 -11.17
CA CYS A 329 20.13 -5.43 -11.84
C CYS A 329 20.98 -4.55 -10.91
N THR A 330 22.30 -4.73 -10.96
CA THR A 330 23.27 -4.00 -10.12
C THR A 330 24.06 -2.94 -10.87
N ASP A 331 23.93 -2.88 -12.20
CA ASP A 331 24.57 -1.87 -13.05
C ASP A 331 23.74 -0.58 -13.06
N ASP A 332 23.85 0.19 -11.99
CA ASP A 332 22.94 1.33 -11.73
C ASP A 332 22.94 2.37 -12.85
N ILE A 333 24.09 2.61 -13.51
CA ILE A 333 24.18 3.57 -14.63
C ILE A 333 23.41 3.07 -15.85
N GLN A 334 23.60 1.80 -16.24
CA GLN A 334 22.89 1.26 -17.41
C GLN A 334 21.39 1.08 -17.13
N VAL A 335 21.04 0.66 -15.91
CA VAL A 335 19.64 0.55 -15.50
C VAL A 335 18.97 1.92 -15.48
N ARG A 336 19.63 2.96 -14.95
CA ARG A 336 19.14 4.34 -15.02
C ARG A 336 18.79 4.74 -16.45
N ASN A 337 19.69 4.53 -17.40
CA ASN A 337 19.47 4.89 -18.80
C ASN A 337 18.30 4.11 -19.41
N ALA A 338 18.20 2.81 -19.11
CA ALA A 338 17.06 1.98 -19.55
C ALA A 338 15.72 2.49 -18.97
N LEU A 339 15.68 2.91 -17.71
CA LEU A 339 14.47 3.45 -17.08
C LEU A 339 14.08 4.82 -17.69
N MET A 340 15.04 5.68 -18.03
CA MET A 340 14.77 6.93 -18.75
C MET A 340 14.18 6.67 -20.14
N GLU A 341 14.68 5.65 -20.85
CA GLU A 341 14.12 5.21 -22.12
C GLU A 341 12.67 4.72 -21.96
N VAL A 342 12.39 3.90 -20.95
CA VAL A 342 11.02 3.44 -20.64
C VAL A 342 10.09 4.61 -20.38
N ILE A 343 10.51 5.60 -19.57
CA ILE A 343 9.68 6.80 -19.29
C ILE A 343 9.38 7.58 -20.57
N SER A 344 10.35 7.66 -21.49
CA SER A 344 10.18 8.40 -22.75
C SER A 344 9.30 7.68 -23.78
N THR A 345 9.17 6.35 -23.68
CA THR A 345 8.63 5.52 -24.76
C THR A 345 7.36 4.74 -24.38
N ASP A 346 7.22 4.26 -23.14
CA ASP A 346 6.09 3.38 -22.80
C ASP A 346 4.75 4.13 -22.90
N PRO A 347 3.74 3.60 -23.60
CA PRO A 347 2.43 4.25 -23.69
C PRO A 347 1.63 4.18 -22.38
N ASP A 348 1.88 3.21 -21.50
CA ASP A 348 1.13 3.03 -20.25
C ASP A 348 1.71 3.89 -19.11
N ALA A 349 0.87 4.80 -18.61
CA ALA A 349 1.21 5.74 -17.55
C ALA A 349 1.73 5.04 -16.27
N SER A 350 1.16 3.90 -15.90
CA SER A 350 1.60 3.18 -14.70
C SER A 350 2.97 2.52 -14.86
N ILE A 351 3.35 2.10 -16.08
CA ILE A 351 4.70 1.60 -16.35
C ILE A 351 5.70 2.75 -16.24
N ARG A 352 5.41 3.91 -16.84
CA ARG A 352 6.24 5.13 -16.68
C ARG A 352 6.39 5.53 -15.21
N MET A 353 5.30 5.48 -14.44
CA MET A 353 5.31 5.75 -13.00
C MET A 353 6.22 4.78 -12.23
N ILE A 354 6.16 3.47 -12.52
CA ILE A 354 7.03 2.46 -11.89
C ILE A 354 8.50 2.71 -12.27
N ALA A 355 8.77 3.08 -13.53
CA ALA A 355 10.12 3.39 -13.98
C ALA A 355 10.70 4.62 -13.26
N ALA A 356 9.89 5.68 -13.09
CA ALA A 356 10.26 6.86 -12.32
C ALA A 356 10.57 6.53 -10.85
N MET A 357 9.78 5.65 -10.22
CA MET A 357 10.08 5.13 -8.89
C MET A 357 11.40 4.34 -8.87
N GLY A 358 11.67 3.54 -9.90
CA GLY A 358 12.94 2.84 -10.08
C GLY A 358 14.14 3.79 -10.15
N LEU A 359 14.03 4.94 -10.84
CA LEU A 359 15.09 5.95 -10.89
C LEU A 359 15.43 6.49 -9.49
N THR A 360 14.45 6.64 -8.59
CA THR A 360 14.74 7.07 -7.20
C THR A 360 15.62 6.10 -6.40
N LYS A 361 15.77 4.86 -6.89
CA LYS A 361 16.61 3.81 -6.28
C LYS A 361 17.94 3.64 -7.01
N LYS A 362 18.02 4.06 -8.27
CA LYS A 362 19.17 3.83 -9.16
C LYS A 362 20.03 5.06 -9.39
N CYS A 363 19.44 6.25 -9.37
CA CYS A 363 20.20 7.49 -9.42
C CYS A 363 20.81 7.80 -8.06
N ALA A 364 22.05 8.31 -8.09
CA ALA A 364 22.66 8.91 -6.91
C ALA A 364 22.01 10.27 -6.61
N THR A 365 22.05 10.68 -5.34
CA THR A 365 21.71 12.07 -4.98
C THR A 365 22.60 13.05 -5.74
N GLY A 366 22.01 14.07 -6.34
CA GLY A 366 22.68 15.08 -7.15
C GLY A 366 22.84 14.71 -8.63
N ASP A 367 22.20 13.64 -9.11
CA ASP A 367 22.15 13.30 -10.54
C ASP A 367 21.26 14.28 -11.32
N ILE A 368 21.86 15.39 -11.73
CA ILE A 368 21.17 16.53 -12.38
C ILE A 368 20.52 16.11 -13.70
N GLU A 369 21.20 15.31 -14.52
CA GLU A 369 20.67 14.87 -15.82
C GLU A 369 19.38 14.06 -15.66
N ALA A 370 19.33 13.12 -14.71
CA ALA A 370 18.11 12.36 -14.45
C ALA A 370 16.99 13.24 -13.88
N ALA A 371 17.32 14.19 -13.00
CA ALA A 371 16.34 15.11 -12.43
C ALA A 371 15.73 16.05 -13.48
N GLU A 372 16.55 16.68 -14.33
CA GLU A 372 16.10 17.55 -15.42
C GLU A 372 15.28 16.79 -16.47
N PHE A 373 15.68 15.55 -16.78
CA PHE A 373 14.91 14.67 -17.64
C PHE A 373 13.50 14.42 -17.07
N LEU A 374 13.40 14.07 -15.79
CA LEU A 374 12.12 13.81 -15.12
C LEU A 374 11.22 15.05 -15.07
N GLU A 375 11.80 16.24 -14.86
CA GLU A 375 11.06 17.51 -14.90
C GLU A 375 10.50 17.78 -16.30
N ALA A 376 11.31 17.62 -17.35
CA ALA A 376 10.87 17.79 -18.73
C ALA A 376 9.75 16.80 -19.09
N MET A 377 9.86 15.54 -18.64
CA MET A 377 8.81 14.54 -18.85
C MET A 377 7.54 14.86 -18.06
N ALA A 378 7.65 15.40 -16.84
CA ALA A 378 6.50 15.79 -16.03
C ALA A 378 5.68 16.93 -16.66
N GLU A 379 6.33 17.87 -17.35
CA GLU A 379 5.66 18.98 -18.04
C GLU A 379 4.72 18.51 -19.15
N ILE A 380 5.08 17.43 -19.85
CA ILE A 380 4.32 16.89 -20.99
C ILE A 380 3.48 15.65 -20.64
N GLU A 381 3.56 15.14 -19.42
CA GLU A 381 2.86 13.93 -19.00
C GLU A 381 1.34 14.15 -18.93
N PRO A 382 0.51 13.41 -19.69
CA PRO A 382 -0.94 13.56 -19.68
C PRO A 382 -1.61 13.03 -18.39
N ASN A 383 -1.03 12.03 -17.72
CA ASN A 383 -1.62 11.48 -16.49
C ASN A 383 -1.30 12.38 -15.27
N LEU A 384 -2.21 13.30 -15.00
CA LEU A 384 -2.04 14.38 -14.02
C LEU A 384 -2.03 13.86 -12.57
N LYS A 385 -2.81 12.82 -12.26
CA LYS A 385 -3.01 12.34 -10.89
C LYS A 385 -1.95 11.37 -10.39
N GLY A 386 -1.40 10.52 -11.27
CA GLY A 386 -0.52 9.42 -10.89
C GLY A 386 0.93 9.64 -11.29
N THR A 387 1.14 9.74 -12.60
CA THR A 387 2.47 9.65 -13.21
C THR A 387 3.22 10.97 -13.11
N ARG A 388 2.59 12.10 -13.46
CA ARG A 388 3.22 13.42 -13.34
C ARG A 388 3.71 13.69 -11.90
N PRO A 389 2.90 13.47 -10.84
CA PRO A 389 3.38 13.61 -9.47
C PRO A 389 4.57 12.74 -9.12
N MET A 390 4.61 11.50 -9.62
CA MET A 390 5.75 10.60 -9.39
C MET A 390 7.01 11.09 -10.10
N LEU A 391 6.90 11.62 -11.32
CA LEU A 391 8.03 12.21 -12.06
C LEU A 391 8.62 13.40 -11.30
N GLU A 392 7.77 14.33 -10.85
CA GLU A 392 8.19 15.51 -10.06
C GLU A 392 8.81 15.11 -8.71
N TYR A 393 8.21 14.14 -8.00
CA TYR A 393 8.76 13.58 -6.78
C TYR A 393 10.14 12.95 -7.00
N ALA A 394 10.26 12.10 -8.03
CA ALA A 394 11.51 11.44 -8.35
C ALA A 394 12.61 12.45 -8.70
N ALA A 395 12.28 13.49 -9.47
CA ALA A 395 13.22 14.57 -9.79
C ALA A 395 13.73 15.29 -8.53
N GLY A 396 12.81 15.71 -7.66
CA GLY A 396 13.14 16.40 -6.40
C GLY A 396 14.02 15.55 -5.49
N ARG A 397 13.65 14.28 -5.29
CA ARG A 397 14.43 13.34 -4.47
C ARG A 397 15.81 13.06 -5.06
N ILE A 398 15.91 12.86 -6.37
CA ILE A 398 17.21 12.61 -7.02
C ILE A 398 18.10 13.85 -6.88
N ARG A 399 17.55 15.06 -7.05
CA ARG A 399 18.31 16.30 -6.93
C ARG A 399 18.81 16.57 -5.51
N THR A 400 17.96 16.38 -4.51
CA THR A 400 18.21 16.84 -3.13
C THR A 400 18.62 15.74 -2.17
N GLY A 401 18.25 14.49 -2.46
CA GLY A 401 18.41 13.35 -1.54
C GLY A 401 17.40 13.35 -0.40
N GLU A 402 16.51 14.35 -0.34
CA GLU A 402 15.48 14.41 0.68
C GLU A 402 14.44 13.32 0.43
N THR A 403 14.38 12.36 1.35
CA THR A 403 13.25 11.45 1.48
C THR A 403 12.30 12.07 2.50
N HIS A 404 11.13 12.54 2.08
CA HIS A 404 10.13 12.96 3.06
C HIS A 404 9.61 11.69 3.77
N ALA A 405 9.33 11.77 5.07
CA ALA A 405 9.15 10.55 5.88
C ALA A 405 7.88 9.74 5.56
N ASP A 406 7.01 10.24 4.68
CA ASP A 406 5.70 9.69 4.32
C ASP A 406 5.64 9.20 2.84
N ASP A 407 6.80 8.79 2.31
CA ASP A 407 7.20 8.80 0.89
C ASP A 407 6.74 7.64 -0.03
N LEU A 408 5.64 6.95 0.27
CA LEU A 408 5.02 6.10 -0.75
C LEU A 408 3.72 6.73 -1.23
N PRO A 409 3.52 6.92 -2.56
CA PRO A 409 2.18 7.14 -3.07
C PRO A 409 1.35 5.95 -2.60
N VAL A 410 0.20 6.23 -2.02
CA VAL A 410 -0.85 5.22 -1.95
C VAL A 410 -1.24 4.98 -3.40
N ALA A 411 -0.59 4.01 -4.04
CA ALA A 411 -1.09 3.45 -5.28
C ALA A 411 -2.50 2.95 -4.95
N ASN A 412 -3.51 3.68 -5.42
CA ASN A 412 -4.86 3.12 -5.44
C ASN A 412 -4.82 1.99 -6.47
N PRO A 413 -5.09 0.74 -6.05
CA PRO A 413 -5.15 -0.40 -6.98
C PRO A 413 -6.26 -0.22 -8.02
#